data_AF-A0A2I1EV26-F1
#
_entry.id   AF-A0A2I1EV26-F1
#
_cell.length_a   1.000
_cell.length_b   1.000
_cell.length_c   1.000
_cell.angle_alpha   90.00
_cell.angle_beta   90.00
_cell.angle_gamma   90.00
#
_symmetry.space_group_name_H-M   'P 1'
#
loop_
_entity.id
_entity.type
_entity.pdbx_description
1 polymer ?
#
loop_
_entity_poly.entity_id
_entity_poly.type
_entity_poly.pdbx_seq_one_letter_code
_entity_poly.pdbx_strand_id
1 'polypeptide(L)'
;MKYICCFCSTNPPRTFSSKSSLSFHENNIHPNNKIIPHSRRLTSPSLYDICQFKNSFIMQLKARLQFHRSEPRAKTLKMEPFSEGLFIILFYNESTFQYSPAQRKYICKFEGTQGYEQLGILFGNKDWGSKRRRTGTCAYVLMQNAQ
;
A
#
# COMPACT_ATOMS: atom_id res chain seq x y z
N MET A 1 21.05 4.81 -22.75
CA MET A 1 19.60 4.57 -22.88
C MET A 1 18.87 5.82 -22.37
N LYS A 2 17.88 6.35 -23.08
CA LYS A 2 17.09 7.51 -22.60
C LYS A 2 15.79 7.02 -21.98
N TYR A 3 15.39 7.60 -20.86
CA TYR A 3 14.14 7.28 -20.17
C TYR A 3 13.08 8.33 -20.52
N ILE A 4 11.86 7.91 -20.83
CA ILE A 4 10.78 8.81 -21.24
C ILE A 4 9.75 8.91 -20.12
N CYS A 5 9.32 10.12 -19.79
CA CYS A 5 8.16 10.29 -18.91
C CYS A 5 6.87 10.09 -19.68
N CYS A 6 6.09 9.05 -19.32
CA CYS A 6 4.81 8.74 -19.95
C CYS A 6 3.66 9.67 -19.53
N PHE A 7 3.91 10.61 -18.61
CA PHE A 7 2.90 11.49 -18.03
C PHE A 7 2.96 12.92 -18.56
N CYS A 8 4.07 13.30 -19.18
CA CYS A 8 4.20 14.59 -19.83
C CYS A 8 3.53 14.57 -21.21
N SER A 9 2.56 15.45 -21.44
CA SER A 9 1.94 15.67 -22.76
C SER A 9 2.77 16.58 -23.67
N THR A 10 4.11 16.52 -23.62
CA THR A 10 4.99 17.38 -24.41
C THR A 10 5.41 16.71 -25.72
N ASN A 11 5.54 17.50 -26.79
CA ASN A 11 6.12 17.06 -28.06
C ASN A 11 7.31 17.98 -28.42
N PRO A 12 8.58 17.49 -28.39
CA PRO A 12 8.99 16.10 -28.15
C PRO A 12 8.80 15.63 -26.70
N PRO A 13 8.73 14.30 -26.46
CA PRO A 13 8.57 13.73 -25.13
C PRO A 13 9.70 14.14 -24.18
N ARG A 14 9.39 14.41 -22.91
CA ARG A 14 10.44 14.67 -21.91
C ARG A 14 11.30 13.42 -21.70
N THR A 15 12.59 13.54 -22.01
CA THR A 15 13.58 12.48 -21.84
C THR A 15 14.55 12.78 -20.71
N PHE A 16 14.99 11.73 -20.03
CA PHE A 16 15.89 11.78 -18.88
C PHE A 16 17.11 10.86 -19.10
N SER A 17 18.27 11.29 -18.59
CA SER A 17 19.52 10.56 -18.70
C SER A 17 19.61 9.35 -17.75
N SER A 18 18.84 9.36 -16.65
CA SER A 18 18.82 8.27 -15.67
C SER A 18 17.42 7.97 -15.14
N LYS A 19 17.23 6.74 -14.67
CA LYS A 19 16.00 6.29 -14.00
C LYS A 19 15.69 7.10 -12.73
N SER A 20 16.73 7.51 -12.00
CA SER A 20 16.60 8.35 -10.80
C SER A 20 16.07 9.74 -11.14
N SER A 21 16.60 10.36 -12.20
CA SER A 21 16.11 11.68 -12.65
C SER A 21 14.67 11.62 -13.17
N LEU A 22 14.29 10.54 -13.86
CA LEU A 22 12.89 10.31 -14.24
C LEU A 22 12.00 10.15 -13.00
N SER A 23 12.39 9.32 -12.02
CA SER A 23 11.61 9.12 -10.80
C SER A 23 11.45 10.41 -9.99
N PHE A 24 12.51 11.23 -9.89
CA PHE A 24 12.43 12.53 -9.22
C PHE A 24 11.45 13.46 -9.95
N HIS A 25 11.52 13.51 -11.28
CA HIS A 25 10.59 14.30 -12.08
C HIS A 25 9.13 13.81 -11.91
N GLU A 26 8.87 12.50 -12.01
CA GLU A 26 7.54 11.92 -11.83
C GLU A 26 6.95 12.28 -10.46
N ASN A 27 7.73 12.15 -9.39
CA ASN A 27 7.26 12.44 -8.04
C ASN A 27 6.96 13.93 -7.79
N ASN A 28 7.72 14.84 -8.41
CA ASN A 28 7.55 16.28 -8.19
C ASN A 28 6.53 16.92 -9.13
N ILE A 29 6.45 16.47 -10.39
CA ILE A 29 5.59 17.08 -11.42
C ILE A 29 4.26 16.35 -11.57
N HIS A 30 4.21 15.06 -11.20
CA HIS A 30 3.01 14.23 -11.28
C HIS A 30 2.67 13.60 -9.91
N PRO A 31 2.48 14.41 -8.85
CA PRO A 31 2.15 13.87 -7.53
C PRO A 31 0.82 13.13 -7.57
N ASN A 32 0.71 12.04 -6.80
CA ASN A 32 -0.52 11.24 -6.68
C ASN A 32 -1.05 10.66 -8.01
N ASN A 33 -0.17 10.47 -9.00
CA ASN A 33 -0.59 9.95 -10.28
C ASN A 33 -1.05 8.48 -10.15
N LYS A 34 -2.29 8.23 -10.58
CA LYS A 34 -2.94 6.91 -10.60
C LYS A 34 -2.87 6.22 -11.96
N ILE A 35 -2.18 6.81 -12.94
CA ILE A 35 -2.04 6.23 -14.28
C ILE A 35 -1.13 5.01 -14.21
N ILE A 36 -1.72 3.84 -14.45
CA ILE A 36 -1.04 2.55 -14.55
C ILE A 36 -1.09 2.13 -16.03
N PRO A 37 -0.03 2.34 -16.82
CA PRO A 37 -0.10 2.19 -18.28
C PRO A 37 -0.49 0.79 -18.76
N HIS A 38 -0.13 -0.23 -17.98
CA HIS A 38 -0.41 -1.64 -18.28
C HIS A 38 -1.65 -2.19 -17.56
N SER A 39 -2.47 -1.35 -16.91
CA SER A 39 -3.64 -1.80 -16.14
C SER A 39 -4.60 -2.68 -16.94
N ARG A 40 -4.76 -2.40 -18.24
CA ARG A 40 -5.59 -3.19 -19.17
C ARG A 40 -5.14 -4.64 -19.34
N ARG A 41 -3.90 -4.96 -18.98
CA ARG A 41 -3.33 -6.32 -19.04
C ARG A 41 -3.45 -7.08 -17.73
N LEU A 42 -3.97 -6.46 -16.67
CA LEU A 42 -4.08 -7.07 -15.36
C LEU A 42 -5.36 -7.91 -15.28
N THR A 43 -5.23 -9.13 -14.82
CA THR A 43 -6.39 -9.98 -14.49
C THR A 43 -7.06 -9.43 -13.24
N SER A 44 -8.37 -9.19 -13.31
CA SER A 44 -9.15 -8.82 -12.14
C SER A 44 -9.18 -10.00 -11.16
N PRO A 45 -8.79 -9.82 -9.88
CA PRO A 45 -8.95 -10.86 -8.87
C PRO A 45 -10.43 -11.18 -8.65
N SER A 46 -10.71 -12.42 -8.25
CA SER A 46 -12.06 -12.83 -7.86
C SER A 46 -12.42 -12.27 -6.47
N LEU A 47 -13.72 -12.24 -6.14
CA LEU A 47 -14.16 -11.90 -4.78
C LEU A 47 -13.58 -12.87 -3.73
N TYR A 48 -13.41 -14.14 -4.11
CA TYR A 48 -12.79 -15.14 -3.25
C TYR A 48 -11.35 -14.77 -2.91
N ASP A 49 -10.54 -14.40 -3.91
CA ASP A 49 -9.14 -14.00 -3.71
C ASP A 49 -9.02 -12.76 -2.84
N ILE A 50 -9.91 -11.79 -3.04
CA ILE A 50 -9.98 -10.57 -2.22
C ILE A 50 -10.25 -10.93 -0.75
N CYS A 51 -11.25 -11.77 -0.49
CA CYS A 51 -11.59 -12.20 0.86
C CYS A 51 -10.46 -13.00 1.52
N GLN A 52 -9.86 -13.95 0.79
CA GLN A 52 -8.73 -14.73 1.28
C GLN A 52 -7.53 -13.86 1.63
N PHE A 53 -7.21 -12.87 0.80
CA PHE A 53 -6.14 -11.94 1.10
C PHE A 53 -6.41 -11.14 2.38
N LYS A 54 -7.60 -10.53 2.52
CA LYS A 54 -7.95 -9.73 3.70
C LYS A 54 -7.81 -10.56 4.99
N ASN A 55 -8.30 -11.80 4.98
CA ASN A 55 -8.19 -12.72 6.11
C ASN A 55 -6.74 -13.09 6.41
N SER A 56 -5.96 -13.45 5.38
CA SER A 56 -4.54 -13.80 5.53
C SER A 56 -3.73 -12.63 6.08
N PHE A 57 -3.97 -11.41 5.60
CA PHE A 57 -3.34 -10.20 6.11
C PHE A 57 -3.58 -10.03 7.61
N ILE A 58 -4.85 -10.10 8.05
CA ILE A 58 -5.21 -9.97 9.47
C ILE A 58 -4.55 -11.08 10.30
N MET A 59 -4.60 -12.33 9.84
CA MET A 59 -4.00 -13.46 10.55
C MET A 59 -2.50 -13.26 10.74
N GLN A 60 -1.77 -12.89 9.69
CA GLN A 60 -0.33 -12.68 9.76
C GLN A 60 0.03 -11.46 10.61
N LEU A 61 -0.74 -10.37 10.51
CA LEU A 61 -0.58 -9.20 11.38
C LEU A 61 -0.73 -9.61 12.85
N LYS A 62 -1.81 -10.31 13.20
CA LYS A 62 -2.06 -10.76 14.59
C LYS A 62 -1.02 -11.78 15.06
N ALA A 63 -0.44 -12.59 14.18
CA ALA A 63 0.68 -13.45 14.53
C ALA A 63 1.93 -12.65 14.96
N ARG A 64 2.13 -11.45 14.40
CA ARG A 64 3.26 -10.56 14.71
C ARG A 64 3.03 -9.66 15.93
N LEU A 65 1.78 -9.49 16.38
CA LEU A 65 1.46 -8.77 17.62
C LEU A 65 1.95 -9.56 18.85
N GLN A 66 2.81 -8.93 19.63
CA GLN A 66 3.42 -9.47 20.85
C GLN A 66 2.81 -8.79 22.07
N PHE A 67 2.61 -9.56 23.15
CA PHE A 67 1.98 -9.08 24.38
C PHE A 67 2.99 -8.51 25.40
N HIS A 68 4.29 -8.72 25.18
CA HIS A 68 5.33 -8.42 26.17
C HIS A 68 6.39 -7.51 25.56
N ARG A 69 6.18 -6.19 25.62
CA ARG A 69 7.20 -5.15 25.39
C ARG A 69 6.83 -3.90 26.20
N SER A 70 7.82 -3.27 26.81
CA SER A 70 7.68 -1.97 27.48
C SER A 70 7.46 -0.82 26.49
N GLU A 71 7.88 -0.97 25.23
CA GLU A 71 7.85 0.09 24.22
C GLU A 71 7.32 -0.37 22.86
N PRO A 72 6.53 0.48 22.16
CA PRO A 72 6.13 0.26 20.76
C PRO A 72 7.34 0.11 19.84
N ARG A 73 7.27 -0.81 18.86
CA ARG A 73 8.30 -0.94 17.82
C ARG A 73 7.70 -1.03 16.44
N ALA A 74 8.34 -0.37 15.47
CA ALA A 74 8.00 -0.53 14.07
C ALA A 74 8.16 -1.98 13.61
N LYS A 75 7.22 -2.46 12.80
CA LYS A 75 7.20 -3.82 12.25
C LYS A 75 6.87 -3.77 10.78
N THR A 76 7.61 -4.53 9.99
CA THR A 76 7.29 -4.77 8.58
C THR A 76 6.65 -6.14 8.43
N LEU A 77 5.48 -6.17 7.80
CA LEU A 77 4.84 -7.40 7.34
C LEU A 77 5.12 -7.56 5.84
N LYS A 78 5.58 -8.75 5.44
CA LYS A 78 5.78 -9.11 4.03
C LYS A 78 4.74 -10.18 3.67
N MET A 79 4.02 -9.95 2.58
CA MET A 79 3.02 -10.87 2.04
C MET A 79 3.46 -11.26 0.64
N GLU A 80 3.90 -12.50 0.44
CA GLU A 80 4.38 -13.01 -0.86
C GLU A 80 3.86 -14.44 -1.07
N PRO A 81 3.45 -14.81 -2.30
CA PRO A 81 3.24 -13.96 -3.47
C PRO A 81 2.04 -13.03 -3.30
N PHE A 82 2.07 -11.85 -3.94
CA PHE A 82 0.99 -10.87 -3.91
C PHE A 82 0.67 -10.38 -5.32
N SER A 83 -0.60 -10.50 -5.74
CA SER A 83 -1.04 -10.11 -7.08
C SER A 83 -1.13 -8.59 -7.23
N GLU A 84 -0.50 -8.04 -8.27
CA GLU A 84 -0.59 -6.61 -8.61
C GLU A 84 -2.03 -6.13 -8.77
N GLY A 85 -2.88 -6.91 -9.45
CA GLY A 85 -4.31 -6.59 -9.61
C GLY A 85 -5.05 -6.51 -8.27
N LEU A 86 -4.66 -7.35 -7.31
CA LEU A 86 -5.24 -7.34 -5.96
C LEU A 86 -4.82 -6.09 -5.17
N PHE A 87 -3.61 -5.57 -5.36
CA PHE A 87 -3.21 -4.28 -4.76
C PHE A 87 -4.11 -3.17 -5.28
N ILE A 88 -4.26 -3.11 -6.60
CA ILE A 88 -4.97 -2.01 -7.26
C ILE A 88 -6.44 -2.06 -6.86
N ILE A 89 -7.11 -3.21 -6.93
CA ILE A 89 -8.52 -3.30 -6.54
C ILE A 89 -8.75 -2.88 -5.09
N LEU A 90 -7.84 -3.22 -4.17
CA LEU A 90 -8.02 -2.87 -2.76
C LEU A 90 -7.75 -1.39 -2.46
N PHE A 91 -6.74 -0.80 -3.10
CA PHE A 91 -6.18 0.48 -2.64
C PHE A 91 -6.33 1.62 -3.64
N TYR A 92 -6.79 1.39 -4.88
CA TYR A 92 -6.82 2.43 -5.93
C TYR A 92 -7.64 3.67 -5.54
N ASN A 93 -8.73 3.48 -4.81
CA ASN A 93 -9.60 4.57 -4.39
C ASN A 93 -9.07 5.36 -3.18
N GLU A 94 -8.00 4.89 -2.54
CA GLU A 94 -7.39 5.60 -1.43
C GLU A 94 -6.73 6.90 -1.90
N SER A 95 -6.76 7.92 -1.04
CA SER A 95 -6.24 9.26 -1.35
C SER A 95 -4.73 9.29 -1.49
N THR A 96 -4.03 8.41 -0.76
CA THR A 96 -2.57 8.30 -0.75
C THR A 96 -2.03 7.27 -1.76
N PHE A 97 -2.90 6.68 -2.59
CA PHE A 97 -2.51 5.71 -3.60
C PHE A 97 -1.62 6.37 -4.67
N GLN A 98 -0.47 5.76 -4.92
CA GLN A 98 0.52 6.23 -5.88
C GLN A 98 1.12 5.05 -6.66
N TYR A 99 1.31 5.25 -7.96
CA TYR A 99 2.11 4.36 -8.79
C TYR A 99 3.30 5.12 -9.39
N SER A 100 4.51 4.57 -9.22
CA SER A 100 5.70 5.04 -9.91
C SER A 100 6.02 4.09 -11.07
N PRO A 101 5.82 4.50 -12.34
CA PRO A 101 6.21 3.70 -13.50
C PRO A 101 7.72 3.45 -13.54
N ALA A 102 8.53 4.46 -13.23
CA ALA A 102 9.97 4.29 -13.21
C ALA A 102 10.35 3.17 -12.23
N GLN A 103 9.82 3.18 -11.00
CA GLN A 103 10.15 2.15 -10.01
C GLN A 103 9.35 0.85 -10.17
N ARG A 104 8.30 0.84 -10.99
CA ARG A 104 7.26 -0.21 -11.02
C ARG A 104 6.74 -0.54 -9.63
N LYS A 105 6.47 0.50 -8.85
CA LYS A 105 6.16 0.41 -7.42
C LYS A 105 4.83 1.09 -7.11
N TYR A 106 3.99 0.39 -6.34
CA TYR A 106 2.78 0.95 -5.74
C TYR A 106 3.04 1.35 -4.30
N ILE A 107 2.44 2.45 -3.88
CA ILE A 107 2.50 2.95 -2.51
C ILE A 107 1.08 3.37 -2.12
N CYS A 108 0.67 2.99 -0.92
CA CYS A 108 -0.54 3.49 -0.27
C CYS A 108 -0.19 3.68 1.21
N LYS A 109 -0.49 4.85 1.76
CA LYS A 109 -0.12 5.22 3.14
C LYS A 109 -1.38 5.41 3.98
N PHE A 110 -1.34 4.86 5.19
CA PHE A 110 -2.39 5.02 6.20
C PHE A 110 -1.73 5.49 7.48
N GLU A 111 -2.20 6.61 8.01
CA GLU A 111 -1.57 7.31 9.13
C GLU A 111 -2.65 7.75 10.13
N GLY A 112 -2.28 7.79 11.41
CA GLY A 112 -3.16 8.19 12.52
C GLY A 112 -4.45 7.38 12.65
N THR A 113 -5.41 7.95 13.38
CA THR A 113 -6.72 7.33 13.66
C THR A 113 -7.52 7.11 12.37
N GLN A 114 -7.53 8.09 11.46
CA GLN A 114 -8.23 7.98 10.19
C GLN A 114 -7.70 6.79 9.35
N GLY A 115 -6.38 6.61 9.29
CA GLY A 115 -5.77 5.47 8.62
C GLY A 115 -6.16 4.13 9.26
N TYR A 116 -6.27 4.08 10.60
CA TYR A 116 -6.74 2.88 11.30
C TYR A 116 -8.18 2.50 10.92
N GLU A 117 -9.08 3.49 10.92
CA GLU A 117 -10.49 3.29 10.59
C GLU A 117 -10.67 2.88 9.13
N GLN A 118 -9.96 3.53 8.21
CA GLN A 118 -10.02 3.22 6.79
C GLN A 118 -9.54 1.79 6.50
N LEU A 119 -8.47 1.34 7.15
CA LEU A 119 -8.05 -0.06 7.08
C LEU A 119 -9.10 -1.01 7.67
N GLY A 120 -9.82 -0.61 8.72
CA GLY A 120 -10.93 -1.38 9.26
C GLY A 120 -12.08 -1.57 8.28
N ILE A 121 -12.44 -0.52 7.54
CA ILE A 121 -13.44 -0.57 6.46
C ILE A 121 -12.94 -1.47 5.32
N LEU A 122 -11.69 -1.24 4.89
CA LEU A 122 -11.06 -2.01 3.81
C LEU A 122 -11.03 -3.50 4.12
N PHE A 123 -10.67 -3.88 5.35
CA PHE A 123 -10.64 -5.28 5.77
C PHE A 123 -11.99 -5.84 6.23
N GLY A 124 -13.04 -5.01 6.35
CA GLY A 124 -14.33 -5.42 6.90
C GLY A 124 -14.25 -5.85 8.38
N ASN A 125 -13.27 -5.33 9.13
CA ASN A 125 -12.99 -5.72 10.50
C ASN A 125 -12.49 -4.53 11.31
N LYS A 126 -13.30 -3.99 12.23
CA LYS A 126 -12.91 -2.86 13.10
C LYS A 126 -11.77 -3.20 14.07
N ASP A 127 -11.65 -4.48 14.43
CA ASP A 127 -10.63 -5.01 15.34
C ASP A 127 -9.47 -5.70 14.59
N TRP A 128 -9.22 -5.28 13.35
CA TRP A 128 -8.17 -5.85 12.51
C TRP A 128 -6.79 -5.76 13.19
N GLY A 129 -6.53 -4.63 13.85
CA GLY A 129 -5.26 -4.30 14.48
C GLY A 129 -5.12 -4.75 15.93
N SER A 130 -6.06 -5.51 16.51
CA SER A 130 -6.03 -5.90 17.91
C SER A 130 -6.00 -7.43 18.11
N LYS A 131 -5.30 -7.88 19.15
CA LYS A 131 -5.20 -9.28 19.57
C LYS A 131 -5.33 -9.36 21.08
N ARG A 132 -6.29 -10.15 21.58
CA ARG A 132 -6.58 -10.32 23.00
C ARG A 132 -6.30 -11.75 23.46
N ARG A 133 -5.67 -11.92 24.63
CA ARG A 133 -5.55 -13.22 25.32
C ARG A 133 -6.81 -13.53 26.11
N ARG A 134 -7.02 -14.82 26.42
CA ARG A 134 -8.03 -15.26 27.39
C ARG A 134 -7.83 -14.63 28.77
N THR A 135 -6.59 -14.31 29.14
CA THR A 135 -6.21 -13.67 30.41
C THR A 135 -6.47 -12.16 30.44
N GLY A 136 -7.10 -11.57 29.41
CA GLY A 136 -7.44 -10.14 29.35
C GLY A 136 -6.37 -9.23 28.74
N THR A 137 -5.12 -9.68 28.59
CA THR A 137 -4.05 -8.86 27.98
C THR A 137 -4.31 -8.60 26.49
N CYS A 138 -4.13 -7.34 26.06
CA CYS A 138 -4.30 -6.90 24.68
C CYS A 138 -2.98 -6.43 24.06
N ALA A 139 -2.76 -6.79 22.79
CA ALA A 139 -1.74 -6.21 21.93
C ALA A 139 -2.45 -5.55 20.74
N TYR A 140 -1.98 -4.39 20.31
CA TYR A 140 -2.63 -3.63 19.25
C TYR A 140 -1.63 -2.86 18.38
N VAL A 141 -2.07 -2.50 17.18
CA VAL A 141 -1.35 -1.62 16.26
C VAL A 141 -1.50 -0.18 16.73
N LEU A 142 -0.37 0.52 16.85
CA LEU A 142 -0.31 1.96 17.02
C LEU A 142 0.03 2.60 15.67
N MET A 143 -0.87 3.42 15.13
CA MET A 143 -0.63 4.17 13.91
C MET A 143 0.14 5.46 14.23
N GLN A 144 1.22 5.72 13.50
CA GLN A 144 1.92 6.99 13.59
C GLN A 144 1.14 8.05 12.79
N ASN A 145 1.08 9.28 13.31
CA ASN A 145 0.58 10.42 12.56
C ASN A 145 1.61 10.85 11.50
N ALA A 146 1.14 11.51 10.44
CA ALA A 146 2.02 12.22 9.52
C ALA A 146 2.90 13.19 10.33
N GLN A 147 4.22 13.11 10.14
CA GLN A 147 5.18 14.09 10.66
C GLN A 147 5.26 15.30 9.73
#